data_AF-A0A6P2AQ73-F1
#
_entry.id   AF-A0A6P2AQ73-F1
#
_cell.length_a   1.000
_cell.length_b   1.000
_cell.length_c   1.000
_cell.angle_alpha   90.00
_cell.angle_beta   90.00
_cell.angle_gamma   90.00
#
_symmetry.space_group_name_H-M   'P 1'
#
loop_
_entity.id
_entity.type
_entity.pdbx_description
1 polymer ?
#
loop_
_entity_poly.entity_id
_entity_poly.type
_entity_poly.pdbx_seq_one_letter_code
_entity_poly.pdbx_strand_id
1 'polypeptide(L)'
;GLLNKVKGSNIEIQAYPWGPLGGELLFVGGRSLGFLCTILALMPLRGAEIPQVISAFAVAWVLGLVLPGAPGGLGVFESVAVGLLSPQFLLPIALFRFNNTLAEALGAGLAWLIQRLHQ
;
A
#
# COMPACT_ATOMS: atom_id res chain seq x y z
N GLY A 1 7.37 -42.56 20.09
CA GLY A 1 8.27 -41.44 20.41
C GLY A 1 8.31 -40.33 19.37
N LEU A 2 7.18 -39.96 18.74
CA LEU A 2 7.14 -38.90 17.71
C LEU A 2 5.96 -37.91 17.91
N LEU A 3 5.33 -37.90 19.09
CA LEU A 3 4.18 -37.03 19.40
C LEU A 3 4.45 -36.06 20.56
N ASN A 4 5.71 -35.75 20.86
CA ASN A 4 6.05 -34.94 22.04
C ASN A 4 7.06 -33.83 21.75
N LYS A 5 6.85 -33.08 20.65
CA LYS A 5 7.65 -31.90 20.32
C LYS A 5 6.82 -30.77 19.72
N VAL A 6 5.63 -30.53 20.27
CA VAL A 6 4.92 -29.24 20.11
C VAL A 6 4.82 -28.64 21.51
N LYS A 7 5.97 -28.23 22.05
CA LYS A 7 6.01 -27.47 23.28
C LYS A 7 5.63 -26.04 22.89
N GLY A 8 4.42 -25.63 23.28
CA GLY A 8 3.95 -24.26 23.09
C GLY A 8 4.97 -23.28 23.65
N SER A 9 5.71 -22.62 22.77
CA SER A 9 6.48 -21.44 23.13
C SER A 9 5.46 -20.34 23.37
N ASN A 10 5.25 -19.97 24.62
CA ASN A 10 4.68 -18.68 24.96
C ASN A 10 5.54 -17.62 24.24
N ILE A 11 4.99 -17.04 23.17
CA ILE A 11 5.62 -15.91 22.48
C ILE A 11 5.34 -14.70 23.38
N GLU A 12 6.16 -14.52 24.41
CA GLU A 12 6.16 -13.29 25.18
C GLU A 12 6.70 -12.17 24.29
N ILE A 13 5.87 -11.15 24.03
CA ILE A 13 6.26 -9.95 23.30
C ILE A 13 7.24 -9.17 24.16
N GLN A 14 8.53 -9.49 24.01
CA GLN A 14 9.61 -9.00 24.87
C GLN A 14 9.97 -7.53 24.59
N ALA A 15 9.61 -7.01 23.42
CA ALA A 15 9.78 -5.61 23.03
C ALA A 15 8.77 -5.23 21.95
N TYR A 16 8.34 -3.96 21.96
CA TYR A 16 7.54 -3.43 20.85
C TYR A 16 8.38 -3.46 19.57
N PRO A 17 7.90 -4.06 18.47
CA PRO A 17 8.69 -4.26 17.27
C PRO A 17 8.82 -2.95 16.47
N TRP A 18 9.64 -2.03 16.98
CA TRP A 18 9.93 -0.74 16.35
C TRP A 18 10.53 -0.89 14.94
N GLY A 19 11.30 -1.95 14.70
CA GLY A 19 11.86 -2.27 13.37
C GLY A 19 10.77 -2.47 12.31
N PRO A 20 9.86 -3.44 12.50
CA PRO A 20 8.69 -3.62 11.62
C PRO A 20 7.83 -2.36 11.43
N LEU A 21 7.59 -1.58 12.49
CA LEU A 21 6.82 -0.33 12.41
C LEU A 21 7.52 0.73 11.53
N GLY A 22 8.84 0.89 11.67
CA GLY A 22 9.61 1.79 10.82
C GLY A 22 9.58 1.38 9.35
N GLY A 23 9.64 0.07 9.08
CA GLY A 23 9.51 -0.48 7.73
C GLY A 23 8.15 -0.20 7.11
N GLU A 24 7.07 -0.32 7.88
CA GLU A 24 5.72 -0.01 7.43
C GLU A 24 5.54 1.49 7.15
N LEU A 25 6.06 2.37 8.01
CA LEU A 25 6.03 3.82 7.79
C LEU A 25 6.80 4.23 6.53
N LEU A 26 7.98 3.65 6.30
CA LEU A 26 8.75 3.88 5.08
C LEU A 26 8.01 3.36 3.84
N PHE A 27 7.35 2.20 3.94
CA PHE A 27 6.58 1.63 2.86
C PHE A 27 5.37 2.48 2.48
N VAL A 28 4.57 2.89 3.46
CA VAL A 28 3.40 3.77 3.27
C VAL A 28 3.85 5.15 2.80
N GLY A 29 4.95 5.68 3.35
CA GLY A 29 5.55 6.94 2.90
C GLY A 29 6.00 6.89 1.44
N GLY A 30 6.75 5.84 1.05
CA GLY A 30 7.18 5.62 -0.33
C GLY A 30 5.99 5.51 -1.30
N ARG A 31 4.93 4.81 -0.89
CA ARG A 31 3.68 4.76 -1.67
C ARG A 31 3.02 6.12 -1.84
N SER A 32 2.95 6.89 -0.76
CA SER A 32 2.35 8.23 -0.77
C SER A 32 3.13 9.18 -1.68
N LEU A 33 4.47 9.06 -1.72
CA LEU A 33 5.31 9.80 -2.64
C LEU A 33 5.07 9.41 -4.10
N GLY A 34 4.96 8.11 -4.40
CA GLY A 34 4.61 7.63 -5.73
C GLY A 34 3.26 8.17 -6.20
N PHE A 35 2.27 8.20 -5.30
CA PHE A 35 0.95 8.77 -5.56
C PHE A 35 1.02 10.27 -5.87
N LEU A 36 1.76 11.02 -5.06
CA LEU A 36 1.99 12.44 -5.28
C LEU A 36 2.64 12.71 -6.65
N CYS A 37 3.68 11.96 -7.01
CA CYS A 37 4.35 12.07 -8.30
C CYS A 37 3.38 11.81 -9.47
N THR A 38 2.50 10.81 -9.33
CA THR A 38 1.53 10.46 -10.37
C THR A 38 0.50 11.59 -10.56
N ILE A 39 0.01 12.17 -9.47
CA ILE A 39 -0.88 13.33 -9.53
C ILE A 39 -0.18 14.53 -10.15
N LEU A 40 1.03 14.88 -9.69
CA LEU A 40 1.80 16.01 -10.20
C LEU A 40 2.13 15.89 -11.70
N ALA A 41 2.27 14.65 -12.20
CA ALA A 41 2.50 14.40 -13.62
C ALA A 41 1.25 14.63 -14.49
N LEU A 42 0.05 14.47 -13.92
CA LEU A 42 -1.23 14.58 -14.64
C LEU A 42 -1.91 15.93 -14.43
N MET A 43 -1.71 16.56 -13.29
CA MET A 43 -2.25 17.88 -12.98
C MET A 43 -1.27 18.69 -12.11
N PRO A 44 -1.17 20.01 -12.33
CA PRO A 44 -0.45 20.87 -11.42
C PRO A 44 -1.22 20.99 -10.10
N LEU A 45 -0.58 20.64 -8.98
CA LEU A 45 -1.11 20.90 -7.64
C LEU A 45 -0.54 22.19 -7.07
N ARG A 46 -1.36 22.92 -6.32
CA ARG A 46 -0.85 24.00 -5.47
C ARG A 46 -0.18 23.39 -4.24
N GLY A 47 0.89 24.01 -3.74
CA GLY A 47 1.60 23.52 -2.56
C GLY A 47 0.71 23.34 -1.32
N ALA A 48 -0.35 24.14 -1.20
CA ALA A 48 -1.34 24.04 -0.13
C ALA A 48 -2.23 22.78 -0.21
N GLU A 49 -2.36 22.17 -1.39
CA GLU A 49 -3.20 20.98 -1.62
C GLU A 49 -2.42 19.68 -1.34
N ILE A 50 -1.09 19.73 -1.27
CA ILE A 50 -0.22 18.57 -1.03
C ILE A 50 -0.58 17.85 0.28
N PRO A 51 -0.71 18.52 1.44
CA PRO A 51 -1.09 17.83 2.68
C PRO A 51 -2.49 17.21 2.61
N GLN A 52 -3.42 17.88 1.94
CA GLN A 52 -4.78 17.37 1.74
C GLN A 52 -4.77 16.09 0.89
N VAL A 53 -4.04 16.09 -0.22
CA VAL A 53 -3.92 14.93 -1.11
C VAL A 53 -3.29 13.73 -0.39
N ILE A 54 -2.20 13.95 0.37
CA ILE A 54 -1.51 12.90 1.11
C ILE A 54 -2.41 12.35 2.24
N SER A 55 -3.08 13.22 2.99
CA SER A 55 -3.98 12.80 4.08
C SER A 55 -5.17 12.00 3.57
N ALA A 56 -5.79 12.44 2.48
CA ALA A 56 -6.89 11.73 1.84
C ALA A 56 -6.44 10.39 1.24
N PHE A 57 -5.24 10.32 0.67
CA PHE A 57 -4.63 9.05 0.25
C PHE A 57 -4.50 8.07 1.42
N ALA A 58 -3.93 8.51 2.55
CA ALA A 58 -3.73 7.66 3.72
C ALA A 58 -5.06 7.11 4.26
N VAL A 59 -6.08 7.97 4.39
CA VAL A 59 -7.42 7.57 4.84
C VAL A 59 -8.07 6.58 3.87
N ALA A 60 -8.05 6.90 2.57
CA ALA A 60 -8.59 6.01 1.54
C ALA A 60 -7.87 4.66 1.51
N TRP A 61 -6.55 4.66 1.70
CA TRP A 61 -5.73 3.46 1.72
C TRP A 61 -6.05 2.57 2.93
N VAL A 62 -6.13 3.15 4.13
CA VAL A 62 -6.53 2.42 5.34
C VAL A 62 -7.94 1.87 5.21
N LEU A 63 -8.91 2.67 4.74
CA LEU A 63 -10.28 2.20 4.55
C LEU A 63 -10.38 1.11 3.47
N GLY A 64 -9.57 1.19 2.42
CA GLY A 64 -9.46 0.16 1.39
C GLY A 64 -8.89 -1.17 1.90
N LEU A 65 -8.09 -1.16 2.98
CA LEU A 65 -7.60 -2.37 3.65
C LEU A 65 -8.60 -2.92 4.68
N VAL A 66 -9.31 -2.03 5.39
CA VAL A 66 -10.22 -2.40 6.48
C VAL A 66 -11.53 -2.98 5.96
N LEU A 67 -12.04 -2.50 4.82
CA LEU A 67 -13.34 -2.92 4.29
C LEU A 67 -13.23 -4.25 3.51
N PRO A 68 -13.77 -5.37 4.04
CA PRO A 68 -13.67 -6.68 3.43
C PRO A 68 -14.78 -6.81 2.38
N GLY A 69 -14.61 -6.17 1.23
CA GLY A 69 -15.67 -6.11 0.21
C GLY A 69 -15.18 -6.17 -1.23
N ALA A 70 -13.92 -5.85 -1.49
CA ALA A 70 -13.36 -5.88 -2.84
C ALA A 70 -11.94 -6.45 -2.84
N PRO A 71 -11.59 -7.35 -3.77
CA PRO A 71 -10.20 -7.79 -3.94
C PRO A 71 -9.30 -6.57 -4.12
N GLY A 72 -8.36 -6.36 -3.20
CA GLY A 72 -7.45 -5.20 -3.21
C GLY A 72 -8.09 -3.83 -2.96
N GLY A 73 -9.32 -3.74 -2.41
CA GLY A 73 -9.98 -2.47 -2.15
C GLY A 73 -10.42 -1.71 -3.42
N LEU A 74 -10.69 -2.42 -4.52
CA LEU A 74 -11.24 -1.86 -5.77
C LEU A 74 -12.65 -1.29 -5.53
N GLY A 75 -12.85 -0.02 -5.89
CA GLY A 75 -14.11 0.71 -5.72
C GLY A 75 -14.19 1.49 -4.40
N VAL A 76 -13.71 0.93 -3.28
CA VAL A 76 -13.71 1.60 -1.96
C VAL A 76 -12.68 2.73 -1.93
N PHE A 77 -11.44 2.44 -2.34
CA PHE A 77 -10.37 3.43 -2.37
C PHE A 77 -10.73 4.63 -3.24
N GLU A 78 -11.24 4.35 -4.45
CA GLU A 78 -11.64 5.37 -5.42
C GLU A 78 -12.83 6.19 -4.92
N SER A 79 -13.85 5.54 -4.33
CA SER A 79 -15.03 6.24 -3.80
C SER A 79 -14.67 7.15 -2.62
N VAL A 80 -13.83 6.67 -1.70
CA VAL A 80 -13.38 7.47 -0.55
C VAL A 80 -12.47 8.62 -1.01
N ALA A 81 -11.53 8.36 -1.91
CA ALA A 81 -10.63 9.39 -2.41
C ALA A 81 -11.38 10.49 -3.19
N VAL A 82 -12.38 10.13 -4.01
CA VAL A 82 -13.24 11.11 -4.67
C VAL A 82 -14.11 11.87 -3.66
N GLY A 83 -14.61 11.18 -2.63
CA GLY A 83 -15.38 11.81 -1.56
C GLY A 83 -14.56 12.83 -0.75
N LEU A 84 -13.25 12.60 -0.59
CA LEU A 84 -12.35 13.48 0.17
C LEU A 84 -11.66 14.56 -0.66
N LEU A 85 -11.44 14.33 -1.96
CA LEU A 85 -10.85 15.32 -2.88
C LEU A 85 -11.91 15.86 -3.82
N SER A 86 -12.04 15.24 -4.99
CA SER A 86 -13.02 15.55 -6.03
C SER A 86 -12.91 14.53 -7.19
N PRO A 87 -13.92 14.47 -8.09
CA PRO A 87 -13.92 13.51 -9.21
C PRO A 87 -12.74 13.65 -10.19
N GLN A 88 -12.10 14.82 -10.28
CA GLN A 88 -10.96 15.06 -11.18
C GLN A 88 -9.73 14.21 -10.83
N PHE A 89 -9.66 13.68 -9.61
CA PHE A 89 -8.57 12.82 -9.15
C PHE A 89 -8.72 11.35 -9.57
N LEU A 90 -9.86 10.94 -10.13
CA LEU A 90 -10.14 9.54 -10.50
C LEU A 90 -9.09 8.94 -11.44
N LEU A 91 -8.77 9.62 -12.52
CA LEU A 91 -7.80 9.14 -13.50
C LEU A 91 -6.37 9.03 -12.91
N PRO A 92 -5.82 10.05 -12.23
CA PRO A 92 -4.56 9.92 -11.51
C PRO A 92 -4.53 8.79 -10.49
N ILE A 93 -5.61 8.63 -9.73
CA ILE A 93 -5.76 7.54 -8.75
C ILE A 93 -5.71 6.17 -9.45
N ALA A 94 -6.50 5.99 -10.51
CA ALA A 94 -6.54 4.74 -11.25
C ALA A 94 -5.19 4.40 -11.88
N LEU A 95 -4.50 5.39 -12.46
CA LEU A 95 -3.17 5.23 -13.05
C LEU A 95 -2.10 4.91 -11.99
N PHE A 96 -2.16 5.54 -10.82
CA PHE A 96 -1.26 5.19 -9.71
C PHE A 96 -1.46 3.72 -9.29
N ARG A 97 -2.72 3.28 -9.14
CA ARG A 97 -3.00 1.88 -8.77
C ARG A 97 -2.53 0.89 -9.83
N PHE A 98 -2.74 1.22 -11.11
CA PHE A 98 -2.23 0.41 -12.23
C PHE A 98 -0.71 0.27 -12.17
N ASN A 99 0.00 1.38 -12.05
CA ASN A 99 1.46 1.38 -11.97
C ASN A 99 1.99 0.63 -10.74
N ASN A 100 1.36 0.84 -9.58
CA ASN A 100 1.73 0.18 -8.34
C ASN A 100 1.48 -1.33 -8.38
N THR A 101 0.34 -1.77 -8.92
CA THR A 101 0.04 -3.21 -9.09
C THR A 101 0.97 -3.86 -10.11
N LEU A 102 1.30 -3.14 -11.19
CA LEU A 102 2.27 -3.61 -12.18
C LEU A 102 3.66 -3.76 -11.55
N ALA A 103 4.09 -2.81 -10.72
CA ALA A 103 5.36 -2.89 -10.01
C ALA A 103 5.41 -4.11 -9.07
N GLU A 104 4.34 -4.39 -8.34
CA GLU A 104 4.24 -5.59 -7.50
C GLU A 104 4.26 -6.88 -8.33
N ALA A 105 3.51 -6.92 -9.44
CA ALA A 105 3.48 -8.08 -10.33
C ALA A 105 4.84 -8.35 -10.98
N LEU A 106 5.54 -7.30 -11.43
CA LEU A 106 6.89 -7.40 -11.98
C LEU A 106 7.90 -7.81 -10.91
N GLY A 107 7.82 -7.25 -9.71
CA GLY A 107 8.68 -7.62 -8.58
C GLY A 107 8.51 -9.10 -8.21
N ALA A 108 7.27 -9.58 -8.11
CA ALA A 108 6.97 -10.98 -7.87
C ALA A 108 7.42 -11.88 -9.04
N GLY A 109 7.19 -11.44 -10.27
CA GLY A 109 7.61 -12.17 -11.48
C GLY A 109 9.12 -12.31 -11.61
N LEU A 110 9.88 -11.25 -11.33
CA LEU A 110 11.34 -11.28 -11.31
C LEU A 110 11.87 -12.15 -10.19
N ALA A 111 11.32 -12.03 -8.98
CA ALA A 111 11.70 -12.88 -7.84
C ALA A 111 11.46 -14.37 -8.15
N TRP A 112 10.32 -14.69 -8.77
CA TRP A 112 10.01 -16.04 -9.23
C TRP A 112 11.00 -16.54 -10.29
N LEU A 113 11.33 -15.69 -11.28
CA LEU A 113 12.29 -16.04 -12.33
C LEU A 113 13.69 -16.29 -11.75
N ILE A 114 14.15 -15.43 -10.84
CA ILE A 114 15.45 -15.57 -10.18
C ILE A 114 15.50 -16.87 -9.37
N GLN A 115 14.44 -17.19 -8.61
CA GLN A 115 14.36 -18.45 -7.88
C GLN A 115 14.42 -19.64 -8.83
N ARG A 116 13.75 -19.57 -9.99
CA ARG A 116 13.77 -20.63 -11.00
C ARG A 116 15.12 -20.79 -11.68
N LEU A 117 15.91 -19.72 -11.80
CA LEU A 117 17.26 -19.75 -12.36
C LEU A 117 18.32 -20.24 -11.36
N HIS A 118 18.04 -20.17 -10.06
CA HIS A 118 18.93 -20.65 -8.99
C HIS A 118 18.63 -22.10 -8.56
N GLN A 119 17.57 -22.72 -9.09
CA GLN A 119 17.27 -24.14 -8.97
C GLN A 119 17.78 -24.90 -10.20
#